data_AF-A0ABD0KTU7-F1
#
_entry.id   AF-A0ABD0KTU7-F1
#
_cell.length_a   1.000
_cell.length_b   1.000
_cell.length_c   1.000
_cell.angle_alpha   90.00
_cell.angle_beta   90.00
_cell.angle_gamma   90.00
#
_symmetry.space_group_name_H-M   'P 1'
#
loop_
_entity.id
_entity.type
_entity.pdbx_description
1 polymer ?
#
loop_
_entity_poly.entity_id
_entity_poly.type
_entity_poly.pdbx_seq_one_letter_code
_entity_poly.pdbx_strand_id
1 'polypeptide(L)'
;MSAIKRFFEKRKLNVKFKKAGTGHRLDEASSRPHTASASAAGARSVPRQQTAESQAAQKAREAALARLEAKNKGDNAVVVRARMRTEIEAEKRRLAEAEAAGFAARAGPKEVTMDGVPMLPKVMYCCPEIGPEVMPKEELEAHIHEFLLASLEEDPEMTSAVMIHTLNKVPDKVKVCIETLIKYLDNIINHPDEAKYHKIRVGNKAFQERVACLKGTEEFLQAAGFVLRSLPHEDHEENFWVLDDGLANDTERFQNIKEVLLAAEPIRPQLHRAMKVFHPSNNASKFEIPDEFYSVSPAELKKEQQRREEAVEKLGMLRTKAMRERDELRELRKYRFTLIRVRFPDGVLLQGIFKAHEKLAALQEFVGEQLINWLPFHLLTPTGQRLTEDNATLAELSLAPAAVVNFAWDPEVMKDIAAQKGSHKAGPYLKPEVMQQIEAL
;
A
#
# COMPACT_ATOMS: atom_id res chain seq x y z
N MET A 1 21.46 24.85 7.33
CA MET A 1 22.08 25.39 6.09
C MET A 1 22.91 24.39 5.28
N SER A 2 23.70 23.46 5.85
CA SER A 2 24.47 22.49 5.03
C SER A 2 23.63 21.33 4.45
N ALA A 3 22.50 20.96 5.06
CA ALA A 3 21.65 19.85 4.58
C ALA A 3 20.77 20.26 3.38
N ILE A 4 20.23 21.49 3.40
CA ILE A 4 19.39 22.06 2.33
C ILE A 4 20.20 22.17 1.03
N LYS A 5 21.40 22.77 1.08
CA LYS A 5 22.30 22.86 -0.07
C LYS A 5 22.67 21.49 -0.63
N ARG A 6 23.02 20.51 0.22
CA ARG A 6 23.32 19.13 -0.23
C ARG A 6 22.10 18.45 -0.85
N PHE A 7 20.90 18.70 -0.35
CA PHE A 7 19.66 18.17 -0.90
C PHE A 7 19.44 18.68 -2.33
N PHE A 8 19.48 20.00 -2.55
CA PHE A 8 19.29 20.58 -3.88
C PHE A 8 20.45 20.28 -4.83
N GLU A 9 21.70 20.22 -4.35
CA GLU A 9 22.84 19.77 -5.14
C GLU A 9 22.68 18.33 -5.63
N LYS A 10 22.28 17.40 -4.75
CA LYS A 10 22.03 15.99 -5.13
C LYS A 10 20.92 15.88 -6.16
N ARG A 11 19.87 16.71 -6.06
CA ARG A 11 18.78 16.70 -7.04
C ARG A 11 19.16 17.36 -8.36
N LYS A 12 19.87 18.50 -8.33
CA LYS A 12 20.45 19.12 -9.54
C LYS A 12 21.36 18.15 -10.28
N LEU A 13 22.17 17.38 -9.55
CA LEU A 13 22.98 16.30 -10.12
C LEU A 13 22.08 15.23 -10.75
N ASN A 14 21.05 14.74 -10.05
CA ASN A 14 20.11 13.76 -10.60
C ASN A 14 19.36 14.27 -11.85
N VAL A 15 18.99 15.54 -11.93
CA VAL A 15 18.39 16.15 -13.13
C VAL A 15 19.39 16.12 -14.29
N LYS A 16 20.65 16.49 -14.05
CA LYS A 16 21.73 16.42 -15.04
C LYS A 16 22.01 14.98 -15.50
N PHE A 17 21.94 13.99 -14.59
CA PHE A 17 22.09 12.57 -14.93
C PHE A 17 20.91 12.03 -15.75
N LYS A 18 19.66 12.41 -15.43
CA LYS A 18 18.49 12.05 -16.25
C LYS A 18 18.56 12.65 -17.66
N LYS A 19 19.15 13.85 -17.81
CA LYS A 19 19.42 14.50 -19.10
C LYS A 19 20.44 13.75 -19.97
N ALA A 20 21.35 12.98 -19.37
CA ALA A 20 22.38 12.21 -20.08
C ALA A 20 21.84 10.97 -20.82
N GLY A 21 20.54 10.67 -20.70
CA GLY A 21 19.87 9.59 -21.43
C GLY A 21 20.10 8.21 -20.83
N THR A 22 19.24 7.27 -21.20
CA THR A 22 19.38 5.85 -20.83
C THR A 22 20.54 5.24 -21.62
N GLY A 23 21.59 4.77 -20.93
CA GLY A 23 22.70 4.08 -21.57
C GLY A 23 22.20 2.90 -22.42
N HIS A 24 22.48 2.96 -23.72
CA HIS A 24 22.23 1.86 -24.64
C HIS A 24 23.40 0.86 -24.55
N ARG A 25 23.11 -0.42 -24.30
CA ARG A 25 24.08 -1.50 -24.56
C ARG A 25 24.03 -1.83 -26.06
N LEU A 26 25.19 -2.06 -26.66
CA LEU A 26 25.40 -2.22 -28.11
C LEU A 26 24.79 -3.50 -28.74
N ASP A 27 23.93 -4.25 -28.03
CA ASP A 27 23.56 -5.61 -28.43
C ASP A 27 22.05 -5.88 -28.62
N GLU A 28 21.17 -4.87 -28.65
CA GLU A 28 19.72 -5.12 -28.87
C GLU A 28 19.24 -4.75 -30.27
N ALA A 29 19.07 -5.78 -31.11
CA ALA A 29 18.36 -5.71 -32.37
C ALA A 29 16.82 -5.74 -32.13
N SER A 30 16.16 -4.66 -32.55
CA SER A 30 14.70 -4.48 -32.52
C SER A 30 13.98 -5.50 -33.41
N SER A 31 13.21 -6.43 -32.82
CA SER A 31 12.29 -7.31 -33.55
C SER A 31 10.87 -6.74 -33.58
N ARG A 32 10.33 -6.53 -34.79
CA ARG A 32 8.91 -6.16 -35.03
C ARG A 32 8.07 -7.44 -35.21
N PRO A 33 6.84 -7.54 -34.68
CA PRO A 33 5.95 -8.64 -35.00
C PRO A 33 5.15 -8.37 -36.29
N HIS A 34 5.12 -9.37 -37.18
CA HIS A 34 4.25 -9.43 -38.36
C HIS A 34 2.84 -9.91 -37.98
N THR A 35 1.83 -9.18 -38.45
CA THR A 35 0.42 -9.56 -38.44
C THR A 35 0.09 -10.44 -39.65
N ALA A 36 -0.62 -11.55 -39.44
CA ALA A 36 -1.23 -12.33 -40.52
C ALA A 36 -2.74 -12.44 -40.30
N SER A 37 -3.49 -11.92 -41.28
CA SER A 37 -4.93 -12.08 -41.47
C SER A 37 -5.22 -13.32 -42.30
N ALA A 38 -6.29 -14.06 -41.99
CA ALA A 38 -6.89 -15.01 -42.93
C ALA A 38 -8.42 -14.92 -42.89
N SER A 39 -8.98 -14.79 -44.09
CA SER A 39 -10.36 -14.54 -44.46
C SER A 39 -11.19 -15.81 -44.67
N ALA A 40 -12.51 -15.63 -44.63
CA ALA A 40 -13.56 -16.62 -44.85
C ALA A 40 -13.69 -17.09 -46.32
N ALA A 41 -14.23 -18.31 -46.52
CA ALA A 41 -15.39 -18.63 -47.38
C ALA A 41 -15.45 -20.14 -47.69
N GLY A 42 -16.68 -20.68 -47.85
CA GLY A 42 -16.91 -21.92 -48.59
C GLY A 42 -18.00 -22.83 -48.05
N ALA A 43 -19.26 -22.56 -48.42
CA ALA A 43 -20.38 -23.49 -48.22
C ALA A 43 -20.47 -24.51 -49.37
N ARG A 44 -20.76 -25.78 -49.07
CA ARG A 44 -21.52 -26.73 -49.93
C ARG A 44 -21.92 -28.02 -49.19
N SER A 45 -22.89 -28.71 -49.79
CA SER A 45 -24.00 -29.50 -49.26
C SER A 45 -23.83 -31.03 -49.21
N VAL A 46 -24.26 -31.65 -48.09
CA VAL A 46 -25.03 -32.92 -47.79
C VAL A 46 -24.80 -34.20 -48.67
N PRO A 47 -24.69 -35.45 -48.13
CA PRO A 47 -25.82 -36.18 -47.54
C PRO A 47 -25.58 -37.08 -46.29
N ARG A 48 -26.72 -37.39 -45.67
CA ARG A 48 -27.03 -38.15 -44.44
C ARG A 48 -26.53 -39.61 -44.44
N GLN A 49 -25.89 -40.03 -43.35
CA GLN A 49 -25.80 -41.44 -42.93
C GLN A 49 -26.10 -41.54 -41.42
N GLN A 50 -27.01 -42.45 -41.08
CA GLN A 50 -27.37 -42.80 -39.71
C GLN A 50 -26.30 -43.71 -39.08
N THR A 51 -26.29 -43.71 -37.75
CA THR A 51 -25.65 -44.65 -36.80
C THR A 51 -24.13 -44.56 -36.56
N ALA A 52 -23.77 -43.73 -35.58
CA ALA A 52 -22.87 -44.05 -34.46
C ALA A 52 -23.13 -42.98 -33.39
N GLU A 53 -23.24 -43.33 -32.10
CA GLU A 53 -23.44 -42.35 -31.02
C GLU A 53 -22.33 -41.28 -31.07
N SER A 54 -22.65 -40.11 -31.63
CA SER A 54 -21.70 -39.04 -31.87
C SER A 54 -21.10 -38.57 -30.55
N GLN A 55 -19.85 -38.10 -30.56
CA GLN A 55 -19.22 -37.39 -29.44
C GLN A 55 -20.14 -36.27 -28.88
N ALA A 56 -21.02 -35.71 -29.71
CA ALA A 56 -22.07 -34.79 -29.29
C ALA A 56 -23.11 -35.41 -28.35
N ALA A 57 -23.51 -36.68 -28.55
CA ALA A 57 -24.42 -37.42 -27.69
C ALA A 57 -23.74 -37.80 -26.35
N GLN A 58 -22.46 -38.18 -26.38
CA GLN A 58 -21.68 -38.41 -25.15
C GLN A 58 -21.50 -37.11 -24.34
N LYS A 59 -21.13 -36.01 -25.01
CA LYS A 59 -21.02 -34.69 -24.38
C LYS A 59 -22.37 -34.15 -23.88
N ALA A 60 -23.47 -34.45 -24.57
CA ALA A 60 -24.82 -34.13 -24.11
C ALA A 60 -25.24 -35.00 -22.90
N ARG A 61 -24.84 -36.27 -22.87
CA ARG A 61 -25.07 -37.19 -21.75
C ARG A 61 -24.25 -36.81 -20.52
N GLU A 62 -22.99 -36.43 -20.70
CA GLU A 62 -22.12 -35.89 -19.65
C GLU A 62 -22.66 -34.55 -19.11
N ALA A 63 -23.11 -33.65 -19.99
CA ALA A 63 -23.77 -32.41 -19.59
C ALA A 63 -25.11 -32.65 -18.87
N ALA A 64 -25.86 -33.68 -19.26
CA ALA A 64 -27.10 -34.08 -18.58
C ALA A 64 -26.82 -34.69 -17.19
N LEU A 65 -25.75 -35.50 -17.05
CA LEU A 65 -25.28 -36.02 -15.77
C LEU A 65 -24.79 -34.91 -14.85
N ALA A 66 -24.02 -33.94 -15.34
CA ALA A 66 -23.60 -32.77 -14.56
C ALA A 66 -24.81 -31.92 -14.08
N ARG A 67 -25.87 -31.85 -14.88
CA ARG A 67 -27.14 -31.19 -14.49
C ARG A 67 -27.90 -31.98 -13.42
N LEU A 68 -27.91 -33.31 -13.51
CA LEU A 68 -28.50 -34.19 -12.49
C LEU A 68 -27.69 -34.14 -11.19
N GLU A 69 -26.36 -34.15 -11.25
CA GLU A 69 -25.49 -34.01 -10.08
C GLU A 69 -25.59 -32.63 -9.42
N ALA A 70 -25.70 -31.56 -10.21
CA ALA A 70 -25.94 -30.21 -9.69
C ALA A 70 -27.32 -30.09 -9.02
N LYS A 71 -28.35 -30.74 -9.58
CA LYS A 71 -29.69 -30.82 -8.99
C LYS A 71 -29.68 -31.62 -7.68
N ASN A 72 -29.00 -32.77 -7.66
CA ASN A 72 -28.88 -33.63 -6.48
C ASN A 72 -28.04 -32.98 -5.36
N LYS A 73 -27.01 -32.19 -5.70
CA LYS A 73 -26.27 -31.34 -4.74
C LYS A 73 -27.15 -30.20 -4.20
N GLY A 74 -28.00 -29.60 -5.03
CA GLY A 74 -28.98 -28.59 -4.62
C GLY A 74 -30.00 -29.13 -3.62
N ASP A 75 -30.58 -30.30 -3.91
CA ASP A 75 -31.58 -30.95 -3.05
C ASP A 75 -30.96 -31.41 -1.71
N ASN A 76 -29.75 -31.99 -1.73
CA ASN A 76 -29.02 -32.32 -0.50
C ASN A 76 -28.66 -31.08 0.35
N ALA A 77 -28.27 -29.96 -0.28
CA ALA A 77 -27.98 -28.73 0.45
C ALA A 77 -29.24 -28.13 1.10
N VAL A 78 -30.41 -28.25 0.48
CA VAL A 78 -31.70 -27.81 1.04
C VAL A 78 -32.10 -28.67 2.24
N VAL A 79 -31.95 -29.99 2.15
CA VAL A 79 -32.24 -30.93 3.25
C VAL A 79 -31.29 -30.72 4.44
N VAL A 80 -29.98 -30.54 4.18
CA VAL A 80 -28.99 -30.25 5.22
C VAL A 80 -29.29 -28.92 5.94
N ARG A 81 -29.72 -27.88 5.20
CA ARG A 81 -30.12 -26.59 5.79
C ARG A 81 -31.38 -26.69 6.66
N ALA A 82 -32.39 -27.44 6.21
CA ALA A 82 -33.63 -27.62 6.98
C ALA A 82 -33.37 -28.38 8.29
N ARG A 83 -32.52 -29.41 8.25
CA ARG A 83 -32.11 -30.16 9.43
C ARG A 83 -31.28 -29.31 10.40
N MET A 84 -30.37 -28.49 9.89
CA MET A 84 -29.53 -27.61 10.71
C MET A 84 -30.33 -26.47 11.36
N ARG A 85 -31.33 -25.89 10.66
CA ARG A 85 -32.23 -24.87 11.23
C ARG A 85 -33.11 -25.43 12.35
N THR A 86 -33.67 -26.61 12.15
CA THR A 86 -34.51 -27.28 13.16
C THR A 86 -33.71 -27.68 14.40
N GLU A 87 -32.45 -28.11 14.24
CA GLU A 87 -31.54 -28.37 15.37
C GLU A 87 -31.22 -27.09 16.17
N ILE A 88 -30.96 -25.96 15.50
CA ILE A 88 -30.70 -24.67 16.16
C ILE A 88 -31.93 -24.16 16.92
N GLU A 89 -33.12 -24.28 16.32
CA GLU A 89 -34.38 -23.86 16.94
C GLU A 89 -34.74 -24.71 18.18
N ALA A 90 -34.49 -26.03 18.12
CA ALA A 90 -34.65 -26.92 19.26
C ALA A 90 -33.64 -26.62 20.38
N GLU A 91 -32.40 -26.27 20.04
CA GLU A 91 -31.36 -25.86 21.00
C GLU A 91 -31.72 -24.53 21.66
N LYS A 92 -32.25 -23.54 20.92
CA LYS A 92 -32.79 -22.27 21.46
C LYS A 92 -33.90 -22.50 22.49
N ARG A 93 -34.82 -23.41 22.17
CA ARG A 93 -35.93 -23.72 23.08
C ARG A 93 -35.43 -24.36 24.38
N ARG A 94 -34.51 -25.32 24.30
CA ARG A 94 -33.88 -25.93 25.49
C ARG A 94 -33.12 -24.91 26.35
N LEU A 95 -32.49 -23.92 25.72
CA LEU A 95 -31.74 -22.87 26.42
C LEU A 95 -32.67 -21.87 27.11
N ALA A 96 -33.77 -21.48 26.47
CA ALA A 96 -34.79 -20.63 27.08
C ALA A 96 -35.46 -21.33 28.28
N GLU A 97 -35.68 -22.65 28.18
CA GLU A 97 -36.17 -23.47 29.29
C GLU A 97 -35.15 -23.56 30.44
N ALA A 98 -33.84 -23.63 30.13
CA ALA A 98 -32.76 -23.62 31.12
C ALA A 98 -32.54 -22.23 31.77
N GLU A 99 -32.66 -21.13 31.01
CA GLU A 99 -32.62 -19.75 31.54
C GLU A 99 -33.81 -19.49 32.47
N ALA A 100 -35.00 -19.98 32.13
CA ALA A 100 -36.18 -19.88 32.99
C ALA A 100 -36.02 -20.67 34.31
N ALA A 101 -35.28 -21.79 34.29
CA ALA A 101 -35.00 -22.59 35.47
C ALA A 101 -33.81 -22.05 36.31
N GLY A 102 -32.90 -21.27 35.73
CA GLY A 102 -31.64 -20.82 36.33
C GLY A 102 -31.67 -19.47 37.07
N PHE A 103 -32.79 -18.75 37.09
CA PHE A 103 -32.86 -17.38 37.63
C PHE A 103 -32.79 -17.27 39.17
N ALA A 104 -32.76 -18.40 39.90
CA ALA A 104 -32.77 -18.42 41.36
C ALA A 104 -31.39 -18.28 42.04
N ALA A 105 -30.29 -18.30 41.29
CA ALA A 105 -28.95 -18.14 41.88
C ALA A 105 -27.95 -17.62 40.85
N ARG A 106 -27.53 -16.35 40.94
CA ARG A 106 -26.11 -15.97 40.80
C ARG A 106 -25.84 -14.47 40.95
N ALA A 107 -24.72 -14.19 41.61
CA ALA A 107 -24.09 -12.89 41.72
C ALA A 107 -23.53 -12.44 40.36
N GLY A 108 -23.54 -11.12 40.14
CA GLY A 108 -23.11 -10.51 38.88
C GLY A 108 -21.62 -10.75 38.58
N PRO A 109 -21.24 -10.72 37.29
CA PRO A 109 -19.87 -10.97 36.87
C PRO A 109 -18.93 -9.88 37.41
N LYS A 110 -17.85 -10.29 38.08
CA LYS A 110 -16.71 -9.41 38.34
C LYS A 110 -15.97 -9.19 37.03
N GLU A 111 -15.83 -7.93 36.66
CA GLU A 111 -15.11 -7.49 35.48
C GLU A 111 -13.61 -7.82 35.65
N VAL A 112 -13.12 -8.82 34.92
CA VAL A 112 -11.69 -9.09 34.80
C VAL A 112 -11.23 -8.41 33.53
N THR A 113 -10.55 -7.27 33.69
CA THR A 113 -9.83 -6.58 32.63
C THR A 113 -8.69 -7.48 32.16
N MET A 114 -8.89 -8.19 31.05
CA MET A 114 -7.75 -8.78 30.33
C MET A 114 -7.03 -7.68 29.58
N ASP A 115 -5.70 -7.70 29.65
CA ASP A 115 -4.82 -6.83 28.88
C ASP A 115 -5.23 -6.91 27.40
N GLY A 116 -5.63 -5.76 26.87
CA GLY A 116 -6.15 -5.65 25.51
C GLY A 116 -5.16 -6.14 24.47
N VAL A 117 -5.68 -6.49 23.30
CA VAL A 117 -4.91 -6.70 22.06
C VAL A 117 -3.79 -5.66 22.01
N PRO A 118 -2.51 -6.03 21.73
CA PRO A 118 -1.43 -5.07 21.68
C PRO A 118 -1.82 -3.94 20.72
N MET A 119 -2.16 -2.78 21.29
CA MET A 119 -2.49 -1.60 20.51
C MET A 119 -1.26 -1.29 19.68
N LEU A 120 -1.44 -1.10 18.37
CA LEU A 120 -0.36 -0.62 17.52
C LEU A 120 0.20 0.65 18.18
N PRO A 121 1.52 0.71 18.47
CA PRO A 121 2.12 1.93 18.97
C PRO A 121 1.84 3.06 17.99
N LYS A 122 1.74 4.30 18.51
CA LYS A 122 1.39 5.50 17.72
C LYS A 122 2.20 5.52 16.42
N VAL A 123 1.50 5.48 15.28
CA VAL A 123 2.15 5.40 13.96
C VAL A 123 2.83 6.73 13.66
N MET A 124 4.15 6.69 13.52
CA MET A 124 4.97 7.87 13.23
C MET A 124 5.52 7.83 11.80
N TYR A 125 5.94 8.99 11.29
CA TYR A 125 6.50 9.16 9.96
C TYR A 125 7.83 9.90 10.06
N CYS A 126 8.69 9.69 9.07
CA CYS A 126 9.94 10.42 8.91
C CYS A 126 10.18 10.78 7.43
N CYS A 127 11.09 11.70 7.19
CA CYS A 127 11.53 12.05 5.85
C CYS A 127 13.05 12.26 5.84
N PRO A 128 13.85 11.27 5.41
CA PRO A 128 15.31 11.35 5.42
C PRO A 128 15.90 12.54 4.64
N GLU A 129 15.12 13.09 3.70
CA GLU A 129 15.49 14.23 2.86
C GLU A 129 15.49 15.57 3.61
N ILE A 130 14.68 15.68 4.67
CA ILE A 130 14.48 16.93 5.43
C ILE A 130 15.20 16.86 6.78
N GLY A 131 15.20 15.67 7.41
CA GLY A 131 15.89 15.45 8.68
C GLY A 131 15.62 14.07 9.29
N PRO A 132 16.31 13.74 10.40
CA PRO A 132 16.12 12.49 11.13
C PRO A 132 14.88 12.50 12.05
N GLU A 133 14.15 13.62 12.12
CA GLU A 133 13.03 13.79 13.03
C GLU A 133 11.86 12.86 12.70
N VAL A 134 11.24 12.33 13.75
CA VAL A 134 10.13 11.37 13.67
C VAL A 134 8.93 11.99 14.37
N MET A 135 7.83 12.17 13.63
CA MET A 135 6.63 12.84 14.14
C MET A 135 5.36 12.30 13.48
N PRO A 136 4.17 12.62 14.01
CA PRO A 136 2.90 12.29 13.37
C PRO A 136 2.81 12.85 11.94
N LYS A 137 1.97 12.22 11.12
CA LYS A 137 1.87 12.55 9.69
C LYS A 137 1.55 14.04 9.44
N GLU A 138 0.65 14.62 10.22
CA GLU A 138 0.19 16.00 10.05
C GLU A 138 1.28 17.01 10.39
N GLU A 139 1.99 16.78 11.49
CA GLU A 139 3.15 17.57 11.90
C GLU A 139 4.27 17.47 10.85
N LEU A 140 4.51 16.27 10.29
CA LEU A 140 5.50 16.10 9.23
C LEU A 140 5.10 16.81 7.93
N GLU A 141 3.82 16.78 7.53
CA GLU A 141 3.32 17.54 6.38
C GLU A 141 3.53 19.06 6.58
N ALA A 142 3.35 19.56 7.79
CA ALA A 142 3.62 20.96 8.13
C ALA A 142 5.13 21.28 8.13
N HIS A 143 5.95 20.41 8.68
CA HIS A 143 7.41 20.56 8.69
C HIS A 143 8.00 20.52 7.27
N ILE A 144 7.49 19.64 6.39
CA ILE A 144 7.84 19.63 4.96
C ILE A 144 7.51 20.98 4.32
N HIS A 145 6.33 21.53 4.61
CA HIS A 145 5.91 22.80 4.05
C HIS A 145 6.81 23.95 4.50
N GLU A 146 7.12 24.04 5.79
CA GLU A 146 8.03 25.05 6.34
C GLU A 146 9.45 24.91 5.77
N PHE A 147 9.97 23.68 5.67
CA PHE A 147 11.27 23.41 5.06
C PHE A 147 11.34 23.89 3.60
N LEU A 148 10.29 23.62 2.82
CA LEU A 148 10.22 24.07 1.43
C LEU A 148 10.14 25.60 1.35
N LEU A 149 9.36 26.26 2.20
CA LEU A 149 9.30 27.72 2.23
C LEU A 149 10.67 28.33 2.58
N ALA A 150 11.36 27.81 3.59
CA ALA A 150 12.71 28.26 3.95
C ALA A 150 13.74 27.99 2.84
N SER A 151 13.50 26.98 1.98
CA SER A 151 14.38 26.62 0.87
C SER A 151 14.16 27.47 -0.39
N LEU A 152 13.07 28.24 -0.47
CA LEU A 152 12.78 29.09 -1.63
C LEU A 152 13.84 30.18 -1.84
N GLU A 153 14.49 30.65 -0.78
CA GLU A 153 15.56 31.65 -0.87
C GLU A 153 16.82 31.12 -1.56
N GLU A 154 17.12 29.82 -1.45
CA GLU A 154 18.33 29.23 -2.04
C GLU A 154 18.12 28.87 -3.52
N ASP A 155 17.02 28.20 -3.85
CA ASP A 155 16.71 27.73 -5.20
C ASP A 155 15.19 27.86 -5.47
N PRO A 156 14.70 29.04 -5.89
CA PRO A 156 13.26 29.28 -6.02
C PRO A 156 12.61 28.41 -7.10
N GLU A 157 13.29 28.20 -8.22
CA GLU A 157 12.77 27.47 -9.39
C GLU A 157 12.59 25.97 -9.09
N MET A 158 13.59 25.35 -8.45
CA MET A 158 13.53 23.94 -8.06
C MET A 158 12.61 23.72 -6.87
N THR A 159 12.66 24.59 -5.86
CA THR A 159 11.85 24.45 -4.65
C THR A 159 10.37 24.57 -4.94
N SER A 160 9.97 25.57 -5.74
CA SER A 160 8.57 25.75 -6.14
C SER A 160 8.05 24.58 -6.99
N ALA A 161 8.87 24.04 -7.91
CA ALA A 161 8.53 22.81 -8.63
C ALA A 161 8.30 21.64 -7.67
N VAL A 162 9.17 21.44 -6.68
CA VAL A 162 9.01 20.39 -5.67
C VAL A 162 7.76 20.63 -4.80
N MET A 163 7.43 21.88 -4.47
CA MET A 163 6.21 22.23 -3.72
C MET A 163 4.94 21.80 -4.47
N ILE A 164 4.86 22.06 -5.78
CA ILE A 164 3.72 21.65 -6.61
C ILE A 164 3.53 20.13 -6.57
N HIS A 165 4.62 19.36 -6.69
CA HIS A 165 4.56 17.89 -6.64
C HIS A 165 4.26 17.34 -5.24
N THR A 166 4.70 18.03 -4.19
CA THR A 166 4.70 17.50 -2.81
C THR A 166 3.45 17.86 -2.02
N LEU A 167 3.01 19.12 -2.09
CA LEU A 167 1.97 19.66 -1.19
C LEU A 167 0.55 19.35 -1.66
N ASN A 168 0.39 18.83 -2.88
CA ASN A 168 -0.89 18.61 -3.53
C ASN A 168 -1.24 17.10 -3.55
N LYS A 169 -2.39 16.74 -2.97
CA LYS A 169 -2.79 15.35 -2.71
C LYS A 169 -3.36 14.60 -3.91
N VAL A 170 -3.83 15.31 -4.94
CA VAL A 170 -4.55 14.72 -6.08
C VAL A 170 -3.64 14.67 -7.31
N PRO A 171 -3.06 13.51 -7.67
CA PRO A 171 -2.06 13.40 -8.73
C PRO A 171 -2.57 13.89 -10.09
N ASP A 172 -3.83 13.61 -10.42
CA ASP A 172 -4.41 14.01 -11.71
C ASP A 172 -4.50 15.54 -11.85
N LYS A 173 -4.85 16.24 -10.75
CA LYS A 173 -4.88 17.71 -10.73
C LYS A 173 -3.48 18.29 -10.85
N VAL A 174 -2.50 17.70 -10.17
CA VAL A 174 -1.08 18.10 -10.27
C VAL A 174 -0.59 17.96 -11.71
N LYS A 175 -0.89 16.84 -12.37
CA LYS A 175 -0.53 16.62 -13.78
C LYS A 175 -1.14 17.68 -14.69
N VAL A 176 -2.45 17.96 -14.56
CA VAL A 176 -3.13 18.98 -15.36
C VAL A 176 -2.56 20.39 -15.12
N CYS A 177 -2.19 20.70 -13.87
CA CYS A 177 -1.51 21.94 -13.53
C CYS A 177 -0.16 22.07 -14.22
N ILE A 178 0.68 21.04 -14.11
CA ILE A 178 2.02 21.00 -14.74
C ILE A 178 1.90 21.14 -16.25
N GLU A 179 0.97 20.43 -16.90
CA GLU A 179 0.71 20.58 -18.33
C GLU A 179 0.28 22.00 -18.71
N THR A 180 -0.48 22.69 -17.84
CA THR A 180 -0.91 24.07 -18.08
C THR A 180 0.24 25.06 -17.90
N LEU A 181 1.06 24.89 -16.86
CA LEU A 181 2.28 25.70 -16.64
C LEU A 181 3.28 25.52 -17.78
N ILE A 182 3.51 24.28 -18.24
CA ILE A 182 4.38 24.00 -19.40
C ILE A 182 3.86 24.72 -20.64
N LYS A 183 2.55 24.76 -20.88
CA LYS A 183 1.98 25.51 -22.01
C LYS A 183 2.24 27.01 -21.90
N TYR A 184 2.19 27.59 -20.71
CA TYR A 184 2.55 29.00 -20.53
C TYR A 184 4.02 29.24 -20.85
N LEU A 185 4.91 28.37 -20.37
CA LEU A 185 6.34 28.45 -20.67
C LEU A 185 6.62 28.25 -22.18
N ASP A 186 5.98 27.26 -22.80
CA ASP A 186 6.15 26.97 -24.24
C ASP A 186 5.67 28.12 -25.12
N ASN A 187 4.60 28.82 -24.74
CA ASN A 187 4.14 29.98 -25.49
C ASN A 187 5.19 31.10 -25.46
N ILE A 188 5.86 31.32 -24.33
CA ILE A 188 6.93 32.33 -24.20
C ILE A 188 8.18 31.88 -24.97
N ILE A 189 8.59 30.63 -24.82
CA ILE A 189 9.78 30.07 -25.50
C ILE A 189 9.63 30.14 -27.03
N ASN A 190 8.45 29.81 -27.56
CA ASN A 190 8.22 29.78 -29.01
C ASN A 190 7.91 31.16 -29.60
N HIS A 191 7.41 32.10 -28.79
CA HIS A 191 6.99 33.44 -29.23
C HIS A 191 7.41 34.53 -28.23
N PRO A 192 8.72 34.78 -28.04
CA PRO A 192 9.24 35.69 -27.01
C PRO A 192 8.92 37.18 -27.27
N ASP A 193 8.65 37.56 -28.53
CA ASP A 193 8.28 38.94 -28.88
C ASP A 193 6.78 39.24 -28.67
N GLU A 194 5.96 38.20 -28.41
CA GLU A 194 4.51 38.35 -28.38
C GLU A 194 3.98 38.66 -26.98
N ALA A 195 3.85 39.97 -26.68
CA ALA A 195 3.44 40.51 -25.38
C ALA A 195 2.14 39.95 -24.77
N LYS A 196 1.27 39.31 -25.58
CA LYS A 196 0.05 38.65 -25.08
C LYS A 196 0.38 37.43 -24.20
N TYR A 197 1.51 36.76 -24.43
CA TYR A 197 1.94 35.60 -23.64
C TYR A 197 2.70 35.99 -22.37
N HIS A 198 3.07 37.26 -22.23
CA HIS A 198 3.74 37.79 -21.05
C HIS A 198 2.76 38.13 -19.92
N LYS A 199 1.46 37.87 -20.13
CA LYS A 199 0.40 38.19 -19.17
C LYS A 199 -0.53 37.01 -18.98
N ILE A 200 -0.76 36.62 -17.72
CA ILE A 200 -1.74 35.60 -17.36
C ILE A 200 -2.80 36.26 -16.47
N ARG A 201 -4.05 36.25 -16.94
CA ARG A 201 -5.20 36.81 -16.21
C ARG A 201 -5.58 35.93 -15.03
N VAL A 202 -5.65 36.49 -13.82
CA VAL A 202 -6.01 35.73 -12.60
C VAL A 202 -7.48 35.31 -12.60
N GLY A 203 -8.40 36.09 -13.18
CA GLY A 203 -9.81 35.73 -13.35
C GLY A 203 -10.09 34.68 -14.42
N ASN A 204 -9.08 34.22 -15.16
CA ASN A 204 -9.29 33.20 -16.18
C ASN A 204 -9.69 31.86 -15.53
N LYS A 205 -10.86 31.32 -15.91
CA LYS A 205 -11.38 30.06 -15.36
C LYS A 205 -10.40 28.90 -15.49
N ALA A 206 -9.71 28.77 -16.63
CA ALA A 206 -8.73 27.71 -16.83
C ALA A 206 -7.53 27.87 -15.89
N PHE A 207 -7.09 29.10 -15.62
CA PHE A 207 -6.03 29.37 -14.66
C PHE A 207 -6.48 29.05 -13.23
N GLN A 208 -7.68 29.51 -12.84
CA GLN A 208 -8.23 29.28 -11.50
C GLN A 208 -8.42 27.80 -11.18
N GLU A 209 -9.04 27.06 -12.09
CA GLU A 209 -9.38 25.66 -11.88
C GLU A 209 -8.16 24.73 -11.96
N ARG A 210 -7.15 25.06 -12.77
CA ARG A 210 -6.02 24.17 -13.04
C ARG A 210 -4.74 24.55 -12.32
N VAL A 211 -4.51 25.83 -12.06
CA VAL A 211 -3.23 26.35 -11.53
C VAL A 211 -3.45 26.96 -10.14
N ALA A 212 -4.25 28.02 -10.04
CA ALA A 212 -4.38 28.81 -8.79
C ALA A 212 -4.91 28.00 -7.59
N CYS A 213 -5.65 26.91 -7.83
CA CYS A 213 -6.14 26.06 -6.75
C CYS A 213 -5.07 25.14 -6.12
N LEU A 214 -3.85 25.10 -6.66
CA LEU A 214 -2.76 24.24 -6.18
C LEU A 214 -1.67 25.05 -5.45
N LYS A 215 -1.16 24.47 -4.37
CA LYS A 215 -0.06 25.04 -3.56
C LYS A 215 1.26 24.98 -4.32
N GLY A 216 2.12 25.99 -4.16
CA GLY A 216 3.42 26.07 -4.83
C GLY A 216 3.39 26.72 -6.21
N THR A 217 2.21 27.03 -6.75
CA THR A 217 2.06 27.56 -8.12
C THR A 217 2.33 29.06 -8.19
N GLU A 218 1.98 29.82 -7.16
CA GLU A 218 2.29 31.26 -7.08
C GLU A 218 3.80 31.46 -6.92
N GLU A 219 4.43 30.69 -6.03
CA GLU A 219 5.88 30.69 -5.83
C GLU A 219 6.62 30.28 -7.10
N PHE A 220 6.05 29.34 -7.89
CA PHE A 220 6.60 28.95 -9.18
C PHE A 220 6.52 30.07 -10.23
N LEU A 221 5.38 30.78 -10.30
CA LEU A 221 5.24 31.92 -11.21
C LEU A 221 6.20 33.05 -10.83
N GLN A 222 6.34 33.35 -9.55
CA GLN A 222 7.32 34.31 -9.04
C GLN A 222 8.76 33.87 -9.36
N ALA A 223 9.09 32.60 -9.13
CA ALA A 223 10.39 32.04 -9.47
C ALA A 223 10.68 32.13 -10.98
N ALA A 224 9.66 31.95 -11.83
CA ALA A 224 9.80 32.12 -13.27
C ALA A 224 9.94 33.60 -13.71
N GLY A 225 9.72 34.56 -12.81
CA GLY A 225 9.86 36.00 -13.07
C GLY A 225 8.55 36.73 -13.32
N PHE A 226 7.40 36.09 -13.12
CA PHE A 226 6.11 36.77 -13.16
C PHE A 226 5.89 37.57 -11.87
N VAL A 227 5.36 38.77 -12.02
CA VAL A 227 4.99 39.66 -10.93
C VAL A 227 3.50 39.93 -11.00
N LEU A 228 2.83 39.83 -9.84
CA LEU A 228 1.41 40.14 -9.74
C LEU A 228 1.21 41.67 -9.84
N ARG A 229 0.42 42.12 -10.82
CA ARG A 229 0.07 43.54 -11.01
C ARG A 229 -1.42 43.68 -11.30
N SER A 230 -2.03 44.74 -10.78
CA SER A 230 -3.39 45.13 -11.14
C SER A 230 -3.35 45.96 -12.42
N LEU A 231 -4.11 45.55 -13.43
CA LEU A 231 -4.19 46.21 -14.74
C LEU A 231 -5.66 46.50 -15.07
N PRO A 232 -5.95 47.58 -15.81
CA PRO A 232 -7.30 47.88 -16.29
C PRO A 232 -7.74 46.84 -17.33
N HIS A 233 -8.93 46.27 -17.14
CA HIS A 233 -9.55 45.30 -18.02
C HIS A 233 -11.07 45.51 -18.06
N GLU A 234 -11.63 45.77 -19.26
CA GLU A 234 -13.10 45.85 -19.50
C GLU A 234 -13.87 46.56 -18.37
N ASP A 235 -13.47 47.82 -18.07
CA ASP A 235 -14.09 48.74 -17.10
C ASP A 235 -13.82 48.52 -15.59
N HIS A 236 -12.94 47.59 -15.22
CA HIS A 236 -12.49 47.41 -13.83
C HIS A 236 -10.99 47.08 -13.74
N GLU A 237 -10.41 47.18 -12.54
CA GLU A 237 -9.05 46.71 -12.30
C GLU A 237 -9.05 45.21 -11.97
N GLU A 238 -8.20 44.45 -12.64
CA GLU A 238 -8.05 43.02 -12.40
C GLU A 238 -6.58 42.64 -12.25
N ASN A 239 -6.30 41.59 -11.48
CA ASN A 239 -4.95 41.11 -11.26
C ASN A 239 -4.46 40.23 -12.42
N PHE A 240 -3.23 40.50 -12.85
CA PHE A 240 -2.51 39.72 -13.85
C PHE A 240 -1.13 39.34 -13.31
N TRP A 241 -0.71 38.12 -13.63
CA TRP A 241 0.70 37.75 -13.56
C TRP A 241 1.38 38.28 -14.81
N VAL A 242 2.30 39.23 -14.65
CA VAL A 242 2.98 39.93 -15.74
C VAL A 242 4.47 39.59 -15.71
N LEU A 243 5.00 39.19 -16.85
CA LEU A 243 6.42 38.98 -17.08
C LEU A 243 7.02 40.25 -17.71
N ASP A 244 8.24 40.59 -17.31
CA ASP A 244 9.00 41.69 -17.93
C ASP A 244 9.55 41.26 -19.30
N ASP A 245 9.44 42.14 -20.29
CA ASP A 245 9.86 41.85 -21.67
C ASP A 245 11.37 41.57 -21.79
N GLY A 246 12.19 42.11 -20.88
CA GLY A 246 13.62 41.81 -20.81
C GLY A 246 13.89 40.37 -20.39
N LEU A 247 13.10 39.82 -19.46
CA LEU A 247 13.20 38.42 -19.04
C LEU A 247 12.53 37.47 -20.03
N ALA A 248 11.50 37.89 -20.75
CA ALA A 248 10.81 37.08 -21.75
C ALA A 248 11.73 36.59 -22.88
N ASN A 249 12.76 37.38 -23.20
CA ASN A 249 13.76 37.03 -24.22
C ASN A 249 14.78 35.97 -23.77
N ASP A 250 14.86 35.67 -22.47
CA ASP A 250 15.72 34.61 -21.93
C ASP A 250 15.05 33.24 -22.07
N THR A 251 15.00 32.75 -23.31
CA THR A 251 14.39 31.46 -23.65
C THR A 251 15.12 30.27 -23.02
N GLU A 252 16.44 30.38 -22.78
CA GLU A 252 17.23 29.33 -22.12
C GLU A 252 16.78 29.15 -20.67
N ARG A 253 16.52 30.24 -19.94
CA ARG A 253 15.99 30.19 -18.58
C ARG A 253 14.64 29.49 -18.50
N PHE A 254 13.69 29.81 -19.39
CA PHE A 254 12.39 29.14 -19.40
C PHE A 254 12.48 27.66 -19.78
N GLN A 255 13.41 27.31 -20.68
CA GLN A 255 13.69 25.91 -21.00
C GLN A 255 14.24 25.17 -19.76
N ASN A 256 15.14 25.79 -18.99
CA ASN A 256 15.66 25.22 -17.75
C ASN A 256 14.55 25.05 -16.69
N ILE A 257 13.70 26.06 -16.49
CA ILE A 257 12.56 26.00 -15.56
C ILE A 257 11.58 24.89 -15.95
N LYS A 258 11.30 24.73 -17.25
CA LYS A 258 10.47 23.64 -17.78
C LYS A 258 11.09 22.27 -17.49
N GLU A 259 12.39 22.10 -17.72
CA GLU A 259 13.12 20.87 -17.41
C GLU A 259 13.05 20.55 -15.90
N VAL A 260 13.23 21.57 -15.05
CA VAL A 260 13.14 21.45 -13.59
C VAL A 260 11.74 21.01 -13.15
N LEU A 261 10.67 21.62 -13.68
CA LEU A 261 9.29 21.26 -13.34
C LEU A 261 8.95 19.81 -13.69
N LEU A 262 9.48 19.31 -14.81
CA LEU A 262 9.30 17.93 -15.26
C LEU A 262 10.15 16.93 -14.46
N ALA A 263 11.36 17.31 -14.07
CA ALA A 263 12.31 16.42 -13.41
C ALA A 263 12.19 16.40 -11.88
N ALA A 264 11.49 17.38 -11.28
CA ALA A 264 11.21 17.43 -9.85
C ALA A 264 10.43 16.19 -9.40
N GLU A 265 10.90 15.53 -8.34
CA GLU A 265 10.20 14.39 -7.73
C GLU A 265 9.63 14.82 -6.36
N PRO A 266 8.46 14.33 -5.97
CA PRO A 266 7.83 14.73 -4.72
C PRO A 266 8.60 14.22 -3.50
N ILE A 267 8.67 15.03 -2.43
CA ILE A 267 9.11 14.58 -1.12
C ILE A 267 7.96 13.82 -0.47
N ARG A 268 8.15 12.53 -0.18
CA ARG A 268 7.07 11.70 0.38
C ARG A 268 7.35 11.30 1.83
N PRO A 269 6.39 11.50 2.76
CA PRO A 269 6.45 10.95 4.10
C PRO A 269 6.65 9.43 4.07
N GLN A 270 7.72 8.95 4.68
CA GLN A 270 8.00 7.53 4.84
C GLN A 270 7.48 7.05 6.19
N LEU A 271 6.95 5.83 6.22
CA LEU A 271 6.49 5.22 7.47
C LEU A 271 7.72 4.93 8.34
N HIS A 272 7.76 5.50 9.54
CA HIS A 272 8.80 5.14 10.48
C HIS A 272 8.50 3.73 11.03
N ARG A 273 9.45 2.80 10.87
CA ARG A 273 9.27 1.39 11.23
C ARG A 273 9.14 1.15 12.72
N ALA A 274 9.51 2.12 13.56
CA ALA A 274 9.51 2.04 15.02
C ALA A 274 10.15 0.71 15.48
N MET A 275 11.35 0.44 14.97
CA MET A 275 12.07 -0.79 15.21
C MET A 275 12.31 -0.98 16.70
N LYS A 276 11.96 -2.16 17.21
CA LYS A 276 12.23 -2.56 18.59
C LYS A 276 12.75 -3.99 18.62
N VAL A 277 13.58 -4.30 19.60
CA VAL A 277 14.14 -5.64 19.77
C VAL A 277 13.74 -6.15 21.14
N PHE A 278 13.21 -7.36 21.19
CA PHE A 278 12.74 -7.96 22.44
C PHE A 278 13.42 -9.31 22.70
N HIS A 279 13.64 -9.60 23.98
CA HIS A 279 13.89 -10.96 24.44
C HIS A 279 12.56 -11.62 24.86
N PRO A 280 12.35 -12.92 24.61
CA PRO A 280 11.22 -13.66 25.16
C PRO A 280 11.25 -13.58 26.69
N SER A 281 10.18 -13.06 27.30
CA SER A 281 10.03 -13.01 28.75
C SER A 281 9.52 -14.35 29.29
N ASN A 282 10.14 -14.83 30.38
CA ASN A 282 9.75 -16.08 31.07
C ASN A 282 8.35 -16.04 31.71
N ASN A 283 7.67 -14.90 31.73
CA ASN A 283 6.33 -14.75 32.31
C ASN A 283 5.20 -15.16 31.36
N ALA A 284 5.47 -15.32 30.05
CA ALA A 284 4.42 -15.69 29.09
C ALA A 284 3.79 -17.08 29.33
N SER A 285 4.49 -17.96 30.05
CA SER A 285 4.00 -19.31 30.41
C SER A 285 3.30 -19.38 31.77
N LYS A 286 3.30 -18.29 32.55
CA LYS A 286 2.62 -18.23 33.85
C LYS A 286 1.21 -17.65 33.69
N PHE A 287 0.27 -18.51 33.34
CA PHE A 287 -1.15 -18.19 33.31
C PHE A 287 -1.84 -18.83 34.51
N GLU A 288 -1.93 -18.10 35.63
CA GLU A 288 -2.78 -18.48 36.76
C GLU A 288 -4.11 -17.75 36.62
N ILE A 289 -5.07 -18.39 35.95
CA ILE A 289 -6.44 -17.89 35.81
C ILE A 289 -7.36 -18.70 36.74
N PRO A 290 -8.28 -18.05 37.49
CA PRO A 290 -9.26 -18.76 38.32
C PRO A 290 -10.17 -19.71 37.53
N ASP A 291 -10.61 -20.79 38.17
CA ASP A 291 -11.51 -21.80 37.57
C ASP A 291 -12.84 -21.22 37.04
N GLU A 292 -13.31 -20.10 37.62
CA GLU A 292 -14.52 -19.40 37.18
C GLU A 292 -14.43 -18.93 35.71
N PHE A 293 -13.23 -18.64 35.21
CA PHE A 293 -13.01 -18.28 33.79
C PHE A 293 -13.39 -19.41 32.83
N TYR A 294 -13.22 -20.67 33.24
CA TYR A 294 -13.57 -21.83 32.41
C TYR A 294 -15.06 -22.17 32.50
N SER A 295 -15.81 -21.51 33.39
CA SER A 295 -17.25 -21.69 33.50
C SER A 295 -17.97 -20.83 32.47
N VAL A 296 -18.71 -21.48 31.56
CA VAL A 296 -19.45 -20.80 30.50
C VAL A 296 -20.57 -19.97 31.12
N SER A 297 -20.54 -18.66 30.89
CA SER A 297 -21.62 -17.77 31.32
C SER A 297 -22.85 -17.90 30.40
N PRO A 298 -24.07 -17.67 30.91
CA PRO A 298 -25.27 -17.64 30.06
C PRO A 298 -25.18 -16.61 28.92
N ALA A 299 -24.50 -15.48 29.16
CA ALA A 299 -24.27 -14.45 28.16
C ALA A 299 -23.36 -14.91 27.01
N GLU A 300 -22.30 -15.68 27.31
CA GLU A 300 -21.43 -16.28 26.30
C GLU A 300 -22.16 -17.36 25.49
N LEU A 301 -22.95 -18.20 26.17
CA LEU A 301 -23.74 -19.25 25.51
C LEU A 301 -24.75 -18.65 24.52
N LYS A 302 -25.40 -17.55 24.89
CA LYS A 302 -26.31 -16.79 24.01
C LYS A 302 -25.57 -16.18 22.81
N LYS A 303 -24.39 -15.58 23.02
CA LYS A 303 -23.57 -15.04 21.93
C LYS A 303 -23.07 -16.12 20.97
N GLU A 304 -22.67 -17.28 21.48
CA GLU A 304 -22.21 -18.41 20.67
C GLU A 304 -23.36 -18.92 19.79
N GLN A 305 -24.55 -19.04 20.36
CA GLN A 305 -25.74 -19.44 19.61
C GLN A 305 -26.10 -18.45 18.49
N GLN A 306 -26.02 -17.14 18.77
CA GLN A 306 -26.21 -16.11 17.76
C GLN A 306 -25.17 -16.22 16.64
N ARG A 307 -23.88 -16.39 16.97
CA ARG A 307 -22.81 -16.56 15.98
C ARG A 307 -23.03 -17.81 15.12
N ARG A 308 -23.51 -18.89 15.73
CA ARG A 308 -23.86 -20.14 15.02
C ARG A 308 -25.04 -19.94 14.07
N GLU A 309 -26.08 -19.23 14.50
CA GLU A 309 -27.22 -18.89 13.65
C GLU A 309 -26.81 -18.02 12.46
N GLU A 310 -26.04 -16.96 12.69
CA GLU A 310 -25.50 -16.10 11.63
C GLU A 310 -24.60 -16.87 10.66
N ALA A 311 -23.77 -17.81 11.17
CA ALA A 311 -22.94 -18.67 10.32
C ALA A 311 -23.78 -19.58 9.43
N VAL A 312 -24.85 -20.18 9.98
CA VAL A 312 -25.78 -21.02 9.21
C VAL A 312 -26.57 -20.21 8.19
N GLU A 313 -26.98 -19.00 8.53
CA GLU A 313 -27.62 -18.09 7.59
C GLU A 313 -26.67 -17.71 6.45
N LYS A 314 -25.41 -17.37 6.79
CA LYS A 314 -24.36 -17.01 5.83
C LYS A 314 -23.98 -18.16 4.89
N LEU A 315 -23.96 -19.40 5.38
CA LEU A 315 -23.78 -20.62 4.58
C LEU A 315 -25.04 -20.98 3.77
N GLY A 316 -26.22 -20.59 4.29
CA GLY A 316 -27.52 -20.80 3.67
C GLY A 316 -27.78 -19.88 2.47
N MET A 317 -27.23 -18.67 2.49
CA MET A 317 -27.40 -17.69 1.44
C MET A 317 -26.49 -17.99 0.23
N LEU A 318 -27.08 -18.07 -0.97
CA LEU A 318 -26.30 -18.13 -2.21
C LEU A 318 -25.54 -16.82 -2.40
N ARG A 319 -24.24 -16.81 -2.10
CA ARG A 319 -23.39 -15.64 -2.34
C ARG A 319 -22.93 -15.63 -3.79
N THR A 320 -23.27 -14.57 -4.50
CA THR A 320 -22.73 -14.28 -5.83
C THR A 320 -21.22 -14.07 -5.75
N LYS A 321 -20.51 -14.28 -6.87
CA LYS A 321 -19.07 -14.02 -6.98
C LYS A 321 -18.72 -12.60 -6.51
N ALA A 322 -19.51 -11.61 -6.95
CA ALA A 322 -19.37 -10.21 -6.55
C ALA A 322 -19.48 -9.99 -5.03
N MET A 323 -20.38 -10.72 -4.34
CA MET A 323 -20.49 -10.63 -2.88
C MET A 323 -19.29 -11.23 -2.15
N ARG A 324 -18.57 -12.20 -2.74
CA ARG A 324 -17.36 -12.79 -2.12
C ARG A 324 -16.16 -11.88 -2.32
N GLU A 325 -15.93 -11.45 -3.55
CA GLU A 325 -14.83 -10.54 -3.90
C GLU A 325 -14.92 -9.23 -3.10
N ARG A 326 -16.13 -8.66 -2.96
CA ARG A 326 -16.33 -7.46 -2.14
C ARG A 326 -15.97 -7.66 -0.68
N ASP A 327 -16.31 -8.81 -0.10
CA ASP A 327 -16.02 -9.10 1.30
C ASP A 327 -14.54 -9.43 1.52
N GLU A 328 -13.90 -10.13 0.57
CA GLU A 328 -12.44 -10.34 0.56
C GLU A 328 -11.72 -8.98 0.51
N LEU A 329 -12.10 -8.10 -0.41
CA LEU A 329 -11.54 -6.76 -0.52
C LEU A 329 -11.74 -5.93 0.76
N ARG A 330 -12.88 -6.13 1.44
CA ARG A 330 -13.17 -5.48 2.72
C ARG A 330 -12.25 -6.01 3.82
N GLU A 331 -11.99 -7.30 3.89
CA GLU A 331 -11.05 -7.88 4.86
C GLU A 331 -9.60 -7.45 4.57
N LEU A 332 -9.17 -7.43 3.31
CA LEU A 332 -7.85 -6.92 2.92
C LEU A 332 -7.64 -5.43 3.28
N ARG A 333 -8.72 -4.63 3.24
CA ARG A 333 -8.69 -3.20 3.59
C ARG A 333 -9.06 -2.91 5.04
N LYS A 334 -9.35 -3.94 5.83
CA LYS A 334 -9.77 -3.80 7.23
C LYS A 334 -8.69 -3.16 8.09
N TYR A 335 -7.44 -3.49 7.80
CA TYR A 335 -6.29 -2.97 8.51
C TYR A 335 -5.43 -2.14 7.55
N ARG A 336 -5.10 -0.92 7.97
CA ARG A 336 -4.20 -0.03 7.22
C ARG A 336 -2.72 -0.32 7.50
N PHE A 337 -2.43 -0.77 8.71
CA PHE A 337 -1.09 -1.05 9.21
C PHE A 337 -1.03 -2.47 9.76
N THR A 338 0.17 -3.03 9.78
CA THR A 338 0.46 -4.31 10.40
C THR A 338 1.72 -4.23 11.28
N LEU A 339 1.71 -4.95 12.39
CA LEU A 339 2.87 -5.15 13.26
C LEU A 339 3.50 -6.51 12.94
N ILE A 340 4.77 -6.52 12.53
CA ILE A 340 5.48 -7.77 12.26
C ILE A 340 6.59 -7.96 13.27
N ARG A 341 6.65 -9.16 13.85
CA ARG A 341 7.73 -9.61 14.72
C ARG A 341 8.51 -10.73 14.03
N VAL A 342 9.78 -10.51 13.78
CA VAL A 342 10.69 -11.48 13.18
C VAL A 342 11.44 -12.19 14.31
N ARG A 343 11.18 -13.48 14.47
CA ARG A 343 11.83 -14.35 15.45
C ARG A 343 13.09 -14.93 14.85
N PHE A 344 14.22 -14.66 15.50
CA PHE A 344 15.51 -15.23 15.16
C PHE A 344 15.74 -16.58 15.87
N PRO A 345 16.64 -17.43 15.34
CA PRO A 345 16.97 -18.72 15.96
C PRO A 345 17.60 -18.61 17.36
N ASP A 346 18.21 -17.47 17.69
CA ASP A 346 18.73 -17.15 19.02
C ASP A 346 17.61 -16.77 20.02
N GLY A 347 16.36 -16.74 19.57
CA GLY A 347 15.19 -16.38 20.37
C GLY A 347 14.83 -14.91 20.33
N VAL A 348 15.66 -14.05 19.74
CA VAL A 348 15.43 -12.60 19.68
C VAL A 348 14.25 -12.27 18.76
N LEU A 349 13.43 -11.29 19.15
CA LEU A 349 12.28 -10.81 18.37
C LEU A 349 12.54 -9.38 17.88
N LEU A 350 12.64 -9.21 16.56
CA LEU A 350 12.72 -7.90 15.92
C LEU A 350 11.32 -7.45 15.50
N GLN A 351 10.82 -6.37 16.09
CA GLN A 351 9.52 -5.79 15.79
C GLN A 351 9.63 -4.62 14.82
N GLY A 352 8.71 -4.52 13.87
CA GLY A 352 8.54 -3.36 13.00
C GLY A 352 7.09 -3.11 12.59
N ILE A 353 6.76 -1.86 12.30
CA ILE A 353 5.46 -1.43 11.78
C ILE A 353 5.53 -1.28 10.26
N PHE A 354 4.55 -1.86 9.57
CA PHE A 354 4.44 -1.85 8.12
C PHE A 354 3.03 -1.40 7.69
N LYS A 355 2.88 -1.01 6.43
CA LYS A 355 1.54 -0.82 5.86
C LYS A 355 1.01 -2.18 5.42
N ALA A 356 -0.29 -2.42 5.58
CA ALA A 356 -0.87 -3.73 5.20
C ALA A 356 -0.75 -4.02 3.68
N HIS A 357 -0.73 -2.99 2.86
CA HIS A 357 -0.56 -3.06 1.40
C HIS A 357 0.90 -3.01 0.94
N GLU A 358 1.84 -3.08 1.88
CA GLU A 358 3.25 -3.10 1.56
C GLU A 358 3.68 -4.47 1.05
N LYS A 359 4.71 -4.51 0.20
CA LYS A 359 5.21 -5.75 -0.39
C LYS A 359 6.09 -6.53 0.59
N LEU A 360 6.14 -7.85 0.44
CA LEU A 360 7.06 -8.71 1.18
C LEU A 360 8.52 -8.30 1.01
N ALA A 361 8.92 -7.82 -0.18
CA ALA A 361 10.27 -7.31 -0.43
C ALA A 361 10.72 -6.24 0.57
N ALA A 362 9.83 -5.36 1.02
CA ALA A 362 10.17 -4.30 1.98
C ALA A 362 10.42 -4.86 3.39
N LEU A 363 9.77 -5.98 3.76
CA LEU A 363 10.06 -6.68 5.00
C LEU A 363 11.42 -7.37 4.94
N GLN A 364 11.74 -7.99 3.79
CA GLN A 364 13.06 -8.61 3.57
C GLN A 364 14.18 -7.56 3.59
N GLU A 365 13.99 -6.41 2.93
CA GLU A 365 14.95 -5.29 2.98
C GLU A 365 15.14 -4.79 4.41
N PHE A 366 14.04 -4.55 5.14
CA PHE A 366 14.10 -4.15 6.54
C PHE A 366 14.90 -5.14 7.40
N VAL A 367 14.66 -6.44 7.27
CA VAL A 367 15.42 -7.45 8.02
C VAL A 367 16.89 -7.44 7.58
N GLY A 368 17.14 -7.41 6.26
CA GLY A 368 18.48 -7.42 5.68
C GLY A 368 19.37 -6.27 6.16
N GLU A 369 18.81 -5.07 6.30
CA GLU A 369 19.53 -3.90 6.84
C GLU A 369 20.01 -4.09 8.29
N GLN A 370 19.34 -4.94 9.08
CA GLN A 370 19.67 -5.16 10.49
C GLN A 370 20.61 -6.34 10.73
N LEU A 371 20.88 -7.16 9.70
CA LEU A 371 21.76 -8.33 9.82
C LEU A 371 23.23 -7.92 9.86
N ILE A 372 24.04 -8.70 10.57
CA ILE A 372 25.51 -8.56 10.54
C ILE A 372 26.07 -9.00 9.19
N ASN A 373 25.55 -10.11 8.66
CA ASN A 373 26.00 -10.71 7.41
C ASN A 373 24.94 -10.55 6.33
N TRP A 374 25.38 -10.19 5.12
CA TRP A 374 24.54 -10.04 3.92
C TRP A 374 24.26 -11.38 3.24
N LEU A 375 23.95 -12.43 4.00
CA LEU A 375 23.67 -13.76 3.45
C LEU A 375 22.21 -13.87 2.98
N PRO A 376 21.92 -14.72 1.97
CA PRO A 376 20.53 -15.04 1.61
C PRO A 376 19.79 -15.72 2.76
N PHE A 377 18.58 -15.26 3.04
CA PHE A 377 17.72 -15.78 4.09
C PHE A 377 16.27 -15.89 3.63
N HIS A 378 15.51 -16.74 4.32
CA HIS A 378 14.10 -16.96 4.08
C HIS A 378 13.29 -16.59 5.33
N LEU A 379 12.12 -16.03 5.07
CA LEU A 379 11.12 -15.76 6.09
C LEU A 379 10.07 -16.87 6.04
N LEU A 380 9.83 -17.48 7.20
CA LEU A 380 8.90 -18.58 7.37
C LEU A 380 7.71 -18.10 8.21
N THR A 381 6.51 -18.48 7.82
CA THR A 381 5.32 -18.33 8.67
C THR A 381 5.45 -19.18 9.95
N PRO A 382 4.62 -18.95 10.98
CA PRO A 382 4.59 -19.81 12.17
C PRO A 382 4.34 -21.29 11.85
N THR A 383 3.69 -21.59 10.73
CA THR A 383 3.41 -22.95 10.25
C THR A 383 4.60 -23.58 9.50
N GLY A 384 5.70 -22.85 9.31
CA GLY A 384 6.90 -23.31 8.60
C GLY A 384 6.84 -23.13 7.08
N GLN A 385 5.76 -22.54 6.53
CA GLN A 385 5.67 -22.25 5.11
C GLN A 385 6.58 -21.06 4.74
N ARG A 386 7.39 -21.23 3.70
CA ARG A 386 8.26 -20.19 3.15
C ARG A 386 7.46 -19.11 2.42
N LEU A 387 7.78 -17.86 2.73
CA LEU A 387 7.28 -16.69 2.03
C LEU A 387 8.17 -16.43 0.80
N THR A 388 7.69 -16.80 -0.39
CA THR A 388 8.46 -16.73 -1.65
C THR A 388 7.94 -15.62 -2.58
N GLU A 389 6.74 -15.11 -2.34
CA GLU A 389 6.08 -14.14 -3.22
C GLU A 389 6.47 -12.70 -2.86
N ASP A 390 7.62 -12.23 -3.34
CA ASP A 390 8.17 -10.90 -2.99
C ASP A 390 7.24 -9.72 -3.37
N ASN A 391 6.40 -9.92 -4.39
CA ASN A 391 5.43 -8.93 -4.87
C ASN A 391 4.08 -8.98 -4.16
N ALA A 392 3.78 -10.03 -3.39
CA ALA A 392 2.53 -10.13 -2.65
C ALA A 392 2.52 -9.13 -1.49
N THR A 393 1.34 -8.63 -1.17
CA THR A 393 1.15 -7.71 -0.05
C THR A 393 1.10 -8.44 1.28
N LEU A 394 1.50 -7.77 2.36
CA LEU A 394 1.43 -8.34 3.71
C LEU A 394 -0.01 -8.74 4.11
N ALA A 395 -1.03 -8.02 3.61
CA ALA A 395 -2.42 -8.38 3.81
C ALA A 395 -2.84 -9.66 3.06
N GLU A 396 -2.39 -9.85 1.82
CA GLU A 396 -2.64 -11.07 1.02
C GLU A 396 -1.96 -12.28 1.66
N LEU A 397 -0.76 -12.10 2.23
CA LEU A 397 -0.04 -13.12 2.97
C LEU A 397 -0.61 -13.39 4.37
N SER A 398 -1.76 -12.78 4.72
CA SER A 398 -2.41 -12.91 6.03
C SER A 398 -1.50 -12.52 7.21
N LEU A 399 -0.56 -11.59 6.97
CA LEU A 399 0.35 -11.06 7.99
C LEU A 399 -0.22 -9.82 8.71
N ALA A 400 -1.44 -9.39 8.37
CA ALA A 400 -2.16 -8.29 9.03
C ALA A 400 -3.27 -8.84 9.97
N PRO A 401 -3.54 -8.23 11.14
CA PRO A 401 -2.98 -6.97 11.65
C PRO A 401 -1.68 -7.09 12.45
N ALA A 402 -1.36 -8.30 12.92
CA ALA A 402 -0.11 -8.57 13.62
C ALA A 402 0.31 -10.01 13.34
N ALA A 403 1.59 -10.22 13.02
CA ALA A 403 2.12 -11.53 12.70
C ALA A 403 3.52 -11.74 13.27
N VAL A 404 3.80 -12.99 13.63
CA VAL A 404 5.15 -13.45 13.96
C VAL A 404 5.67 -14.25 12.78
N VAL A 405 6.89 -13.98 12.35
CA VAL A 405 7.55 -14.64 11.23
C VAL A 405 8.90 -15.15 11.72
N ASN A 406 9.30 -16.35 11.33
CA ASN A 406 10.56 -16.95 11.74
C ASN A 406 11.63 -16.70 10.68
N PHE A 407 12.81 -16.29 11.13
CA PHE A 407 13.98 -16.11 10.29
C PHE A 407 14.76 -17.42 10.16
N ALA A 408 15.16 -17.76 8.94
CA ALA A 408 16.08 -18.87 8.68
C ALA A 408 17.05 -18.51 7.55
N TRP A 409 18.34 -18.82 7.71
CA TRP A 409 19.30 -18.73 6.61
C TRP A 409 18.96 -19.73 5.50
N ASP A 410 19.38 -19.43 4.27
CA ASP A 410 19.22 -20.37 3.17
C ASP A 410 20.01 -21.67 3.48
N PRO A 411 19.34 -22.84 3.53
CA PRO A 411 20.00 -24.10 3.84
C PRO A 411 21.09 -24.49 2.83
N GLU A 412 21.03 -24.03 1.58
CA GLU A 412 22.07 -24.32 0.58
C GLU A 412 23.34 -23.54 0.88
N VAL A 413 23.19 -22.23 1.14
CA VAL A 413 24.29 -21.35 1.51
C VAL A 413 24.93 -21.79 2.83
N MET A 414 24.12 -22.21 3.80
CA MET A 414 24.64 -22.73 5.07
C MET A 414 25.42 -24.04 4.92
N LYS A 415 25.06 -24.90 3.96
CA LYS A 415 25.82 -26.13 3.66
C LYS A 415 27.17 -25.81 3.04
N ASP A 416 27.23 -24.86 2.12
CA ASP A 416 28.48 -24.45 1.48
C ASP A 416 29.43 -23.78 2.47
N ILE A 417 28.90 -22.94 3.37
CA ILE A 417 29.68 -22.31 4.43
C ILE A 417 30.19 -23.36 5.43
N ALA A 418 29.34 -24.31 5.82
CA ALA A 418 29.74 -25.40 6.71
C ALA A 418 30.81 -26.31 6.09
N ALA A 419 30.74 -26.54 4.77
CA ALA A 419 31.73 -27.29 4.02
C ALA A 419 33.08 -26.55 3.93
N GLN A 420 33.09 -25.22 3.90
CA GLN A 420 34.31 -24.41 3.77
C GLN A 420 35.00 -24.05 5.10
N LYS A 421 34.26 -23.84 6.20
CA LYS A 421 34.82 -23.29 7.44
C LYS A 421 34.67 -24.16 8.69
N GLY A 422 34.11 -25.37 8.58
CA GLY A 422 33.72 -26.15 9.76
C GLY A 422 32.56 -25.49 10.50
N SER A 423 31.93 -26.22 11.44
CA SER A 423 30.68 -25.82 12.11
C SER A 423 30.68 -24.35 12.54
N HIS A 424 29.93 -23.51 11.81
CA HIS A 424 29.68 -22.14 12.21
C HIS A 424 28.76 -22.22 13.44
N LYS A 425 29.32 -22.06 14.65
CA LYS A 425 28.50 -21.66 15.79
C LYS A 425 27.80 -20.37 15.37
N ALA A 426 26.47 -20.39 15.39
CA ALA A 426 25.65 -19.25 15.02
C ALA A 426 26.08 -18.06 15.87
N GLY A 427 26.83 -17.14 15.27
CA GLY A 427 27.10 -15.84 15.87
C GLY A 427 25.80 -15.06 15.99
N PRO A 428 25.83 -13.88 16.63
CA PRO A 428 24.67 -12.99 16.65
C PRO A 428 24.19 -12.74 15.21
N TYR A 429 22.88 -12.76 15.02
CA TYR A 429 22.26 -12.54 13.70
C TYR A 429 22.14 -11.04 13.41
N LEU A 430 21.79 -10.26 14.43
CA LEU A 430 21.56 -8.82 14.37
C LEU A 430 22.80 -8.01 14.75
N LYS A 431 22.92 -6.81 14.17
CA LYS A 431 24.01 -5.86 14.45
C LYS A 431 24.12 -5.56 15.96
N PRO A 432 25.34 -5.34 16.48
CA PRO A 432 25.54 -5.08 17.90
C PRO A 432 24.84 -3.81 18.40
N GLU A 433 24.71 -2.79 17.55
CA GLU A 433 23.98 -1.54 17.84
C GLU A 433 22.48 -1.81 18.09
N VAL A 434 21.91 -2.73 17.32
CA VAL A 434 20.50 -3.14 17.41
C VAL A 434 20.28 -3.99 18.65
N MET A 435 21.22 -4.89 18.96
CA MET A 435 21.20 -5.72 20.16
C MET A 435 21.32 -4.91 21.46
N GLN A 436 21.96 -3.75 21.44
CA GLN A 436 22.04 -2.84 22.60
C GLN A 436 20.68 -2.19 22.95
N GLN A 437 19.74 -2.17 22.00
CA GLN A 437 18.38 -1.62 22.19
C GLN A 437 17.36 -2.68 22.65
N ILE A 438 17.82 -3.81 23.20
CA ILE A 438 16.95 -4.88 23.68
C ILE A 438 16.09 -4.41 24.85
N GLU A 439 14.78 -4.56 24.70
CA GLU A 439 13.77 -4.41 25.74
C GLU A 439 13.30 -5.80 26.22
N ALA A 440 12.91 -5.93 27.49
CA ALA A 440 12.18 -7.11 27.94
C ALA A 440 10.71 -6.99 27.52
N LEU A 441 10.13 -8.07 26.99
CA LEU A 441 8.73 -8.10 26.55
C LEU A 441 7.73 -8.15 27.72
#